data_AF-A0A376RLN7-F1
#
_entry.id   AF-A0A376RLN7-F1
#
_cell.length_a   1.000
_cell.length_b   1.000
_cell.length_c   1.000
_cell.angle_alpha   90.00
_cell.angle_beta   90.00
_cell.angle_gamma   90.00
#
_symmetry.space_group_name_H-M   'P 1'
#
loop_
_entity.id
_entity.type
_entity.pdbx_description
1 polymer ?
#
loop_
_entity_poly.entity_id
_entity_poly.type
_entity_poly.pdbx_seq_one_letter_code
_entity_poly.pdbx_strand_id
1 'polypeptide(L)'
;MGHLFPHDRPFVENIGYNFLHHAADDSFPSDHGTVIFTFALAFLCWHRLWSGSLLMVLAVVIAWSRVYLGVHWPLDMLGGLLAGMIGCLSAQIIWQAMGHKLYQRLQSWYRFCFALPIRKGWVRD
;
A
#
# COMPACT_ATOMS: atom_id res chain seq x y z
N MET A 1 -10.47 -7.34 -6.37
CA MET A 1 -9.47 -8.13 -7.10
C MET A 1 -9.56 -9.63 -6.79
N GLY A 2 -10.13 -10.06 -5.65
CA GLY A 2 -10.29 -11.48 -5.33
C GLY A 2 -11.20 -12.29 -6.27
N HIS A 3 -12.30 -11.69 -6.75
CA HIS A 3 -13.20 -12.35 -7.72
C HIS A 3 -12.59 -12.73 -9.09
N LEU A 4 -11.39 -12.24 -9.44
CA LEU A 4 -10.74 -12.55 -10.72
C LEU A 4 -9.82 -13.78 -10.63
N PHE A 5 -9.34 -14.12 -9.44
CA PHE A 5 -8.50 -15.29 -9.17
C PHE A 5 -8.87 -15.88 -7.80
N PRO A 6 -9.97 -16.66 -7.71
CA PRO A 6 -10.32 -17.36 -6.48
C PRO A 6 -9.21 -18.38 -6.21
N HIS A 7 -8.40 -18.11 -5.19
CA HIS A 7 -7.40 -19.04 -4.69
C HIS A 7 -7.76 -19.35 -3.24
N ASP A 8 -7.99 -20.63 -2.97
CA ASP A 8 -8.36 -21.10 -1.64
C ASP A 8 -7.15 -21.01 -0.70
N ARG A 9 -7.41 -20.59 0.55
CA ARG A 9 -6.35 -20.46 1.57
C ARG A 9 -5.83 -21.85 1.95
N PRO A 10 -4.56 -21.99 2.37
CA PRO A 10 -3.99 -23.29 2.74
C PRO A 10 -4.82 -24.05 3.80
N PHE A 11 -5.45 -23.33 4.72
CA PHE A 11 -6.32 -23.92 5.74
C PHE A 11 -7.64 -24.49 5.19
N VAL A 12 -8.11 -24.02 4.04
CA VAL A 12 -9.31 -24.53 3.35
C VAL A 12 -8.99 -25.88 2.69
N GLU A 13 -7.76 -26.05 2.19
CA GLU A 13 -7.28 -27.30 1.59
C GLU A 13 -6.79 -28.33 2.63
N ASN A 14 -6.90 -28.05 3.95
CA ASN A 14 -6.32 -28.86 5.05
C ASN A 14 -4.80 -29.05 4.95
N ILE A 15 -4.10 -28.10 4.33
CA ILE A 15 -2.64 -28.12 4.20
C ILE A 15 -2.05 -27.18 5.26
N GLY A 16 -1.46 -27.78 6.31
CA GLY A 16 -0.84 -27.05 7.42
C GLY A 16 -1.74 -26.85 8.64
N TYR A 17 -1.18 -26.23 9.69
CA TYR A 17 -1.92 -25.92 10.91
C TYR A 17 -2.41 -24.47 10.87
N ASN A 18 -3.72 -24.27 10.97
CA ASN A 18 -4.27 -22.93 11.12
C ASN A 18 -4.22 -22.49 12.59
N PHE A 19 -3.18 -21.74 12.94
CA PHE A 19 -2.99 -21.22 14.30
C PHE A 19 -3.88 -20.00 14.62
N LEU A 20 -4.59 -19.44 13.63
CA LEU A 20 -5.43 -18.24 13.78
C LEU A 20 -6.74 -18.38 13.00
N HIS A 21 -7.85 -18.55 13.71
CA HIS A 21 -9.18 -18.64 13.09
C HIS A 21 -9.43 -17.40 12.21
N HIS A 22 -9.65 -17.64 10.92
CA HIS A 22 -9.82 -16.59 9.91
C HIS A 22 -10.93 -17.00 8.95
N ALA A 23 -11.71 -16.03 8.48
CA ALA A 23 -12.79 -16.28 7.53
C ALA A 23 -12.23 -16.80 6.20
N ALA A 24 -12.98 -17.69 5.55
CA ALA A 24 -12.70 -18.18 4.21
C ALA A 24 -13.05 -17.09 3.18
N ASP A 25 -12.20 -16.07 3.11
CA ASP A 25 -12.22 -15.05 2.06
C ASP A 25 -11.06 -15.26 1.09
N ASP A 26 -11.15 -14.67 -0.11
CA ASP A 26 -10.13 -14.78 -1.16
C ASP A 26 -8.70 -14.56 -0.61
N SER A 27 -7.77 -15.43 -1.03
CA SER A 27 -6.36 -15.39 -0.59
C SER A 27 -5.53 -14.38 -1.36
N PHE A 28 -5.94 -14.10 -2.61
CA PHE A 28 -5.12 -13.44 -3.62
C PHE A 28 -5.77 -12.15 -4.16
N PRO A 29 -5.02 -11.03 -4.23
CA PRO A 29 -3.77 -10.76 -3.51
C PRO A 29 -4.04 -10.59 -2.01
N SER A 30 -3.04 -10.83 -1.16
CA SER A 30 -3.21 -10.55 0.27
C SER A 30 -3.35 -9.04 0.50
N ASP A 31 -4.46 -8.62 1.10
CA ASP A 31 -4.67 -7.21 1.48
C ASP A 31 -3.57 -6.71 2.42
N HIS A 32 -3.16 -7.54 3.39
CA HIS A 32 -2.10 -7.20 4.33
C HIS A 32 -0.74 -7.05 3.62
N GLY A 33 -0.41 -7.99 2.72
CA GLY A 33 0.81 -7.91 1.91
C GLY A 33 0.81 -6.65 1.05
N THR A 34 -0.29 -6.38 0.36
CA THR A 34 -0.43 -5.23 -0.55
C THR A 34 -0.22 -3.91 0.19
N VAL A 35 -0.86 -3.72 1.35
CA VAL A 35 -0.72 -2.47 2.14
C VAL A 35 0.71 -2.30 2.62
N ILE A 36 1.29 -3.32 3.27
CA ILE A 36 2.59 -3.18 3.93
C ILE A 36 3.71 -3.01 2.90
N PHE A 37 3.68 -3.73 1.78
CA PHE A 37 4.66 -3.55 0.70
C PHE A 37 4.49 -2.20 0.00
N THR A 38 3.26 -1.72 -0.21
CA THR A 38 3.02 -0.39 -0.81
C THR A 38 3.59 0.73 0.08
N PHE A 39 3.37 0.65 1.40
CA PHE A 39 3.95 1.62 2.33
C PHE A 39 5.48 1.59 2.33
N ALA A 40 6.09 0.41 2.38
CA ALA A 40 7.54 0.27 2.33
C ALA A 40 8.13 0.86 1.03
N LEU A 41 7.52 0.55 -0.11
CA LEU A 41 7.93 1.08 -1.42
C LEU A 41 7.74 2.59 -1.52
N ALA A 42 6.64 3.15 -1.00
CA ALA A 42 6.41 4.57 -1.00
C ALA A 42 7.48 5.35 -0.23
N PHE A 43 7.89 4.85 0.94
CA PHE A 43 8.96 5.46 1.73
C PHE A 43 10.33 5.34 1.06
N LEU A 44 10.57 4.25 0.33
CA LEU A 44 11.78 4.04 -0.44
C LEU A 44 11.88 5.04 -1.61
N CYS A 45 10.77 5.30 -2.30
CA CYS A 45 10.71 6.16 -3.48
C CYS A 45 10.65 7.67 -3.16
N TRP A 46 9.93 8.06 -2.10
CA TRP A 46 9.60 9.49 -1.87
C TRP A 46 10.13 10.10 -0.57
N HIS A 47 10.72 9.32 0.35
CA HIS A 47 11.21 9.84 1.62
C HIS A 47 12.73 9.66 1.80
N ARG A 48 13.16 8.49 2.26
CA ARG A 48 14.56 8.21 2.60
C ARG A 48 14.82 6.72 2.48
N LEU A 49 15.90 6.38 1.78
CA LEU A 49 16.27 4.97 1.51
C LEU A 49 16.36 4.15 2.81
N TRP A 50 16.98 4.69 3.86
CA TRP A 50 17.14 3.96 5.13
C TRP A 50 15.79 3.61 5.80
N SER A 51 14.84 4.56 5.84
CA SER A 51 13.50 4.29 6.38
C SER A 51 12.71 3.31 5.51
N GLY A 52 12.84 3.41 4.19
CA GLY A 52 12.21 2.47 3.25
C GLY A 52 12.75 1.05 3.39
N SER A 53 14.08 0.90 3.52
CA SER A 53 14.72 -0.40 3.74
C SER A 53 14.28 -1.03 5.07
N LEU A 54 14.19 -0.26 6.15
CA LEU A 54 13.70 -0.76 7.44
C LEU A 54 12.26 -1.28 7.32
N LEU A 55 11.37 -0.50 6.68
CA LEU A 55 9.98 -0.90 6.46
C LEU A 55 9.88 -2.12 5.55
N MET A 56 10.77 -2.26 4.56
CA MET A 56 10.80 -3.44 3.69
C MET A 56 11.19 -4.70 4.46
N VAL A 57 12.17 -4.63 5.37
CA VAL A 57 12.51 -5.77 6.24
C VAL A 57 11.32 -6.16 7.11
N LEU A 58 10.64 -5.17 7.71
CA LEU A 58 9.42 -5.42 8.49
C LEU A 58 8.31 -6.03 7.62
N ALA A 59 8.16 -5.58 6.38
CA ALA A 59 7.20 -6.12 5.42
C ALA A 59 7.44 -7.60 5.14
N VAL A 60 8.71 -7.98 4.93
CA VAL A 60 9.11 -9.38 4.71
C VAL A 60 8.84 -10.22 5.96
N VAL A 61 9.12 -9.71 7.16
CA VAL A 61 8.84 -10.42 8.42
C VAL A 61 7.34 -10.66 8.61
N ILE A 62 6.50 -9.67 8.30
CA ILE A 62 5.05 -9.81 8.40
C ILE A 62 4.52 -10.78 7.34
N ALA A 63 5.01 -10.69 6.10
CA ALA A 63 4.67 -11.62 5.03
C ALA A 63 5.03 -13.06 5.41
N TRP A 64 6.23 -13.28 5.97
CA TRP A 64 6.66 -14.58 6.46
C TRP A 64 5.77 -15.09 7.59
N SER A 65 5.39 -14.23 8.52
CA SER A 65 4.48 -14.58 9.62
C SER A 65 3.14 -15.08 9.08
N ARG A 66 2.59 -14.45 8.04
CA ARG A 66 1.33 -14.86 7.40
C ARG A 66 1.42 -16.21 6.68
N VAL A 67 2.56 -16.49 6.04
CA VAL A 67 2.85 -17.80 5.42
C VAL A 67 3.02 -18.88 6.49
N TYR A 68 3.80 -18.58 7.54
CA TYR A 68 4.07 -19.52 8.63
C TYR A 68 2.81 -19.91 9.39
N LEU A 69 1.88 -18.97 9.59
CA LEU A 69 0.58 -19.22 10.21
C LEU A 69 -0.40 -20.02 9.33
N GLY A 70 -0.02 -20.36 8.08
CA GLY A 70 -0.85 -21.12 7.15
C GLY A 70 -2.05 -20.34 6.59
N VAL A 71 -2.04 -19.01 6.69
CA VAL A 71 -3.18 -18.17 6.29
C VAL A 71 -3.08 -17.75 4.82
N HIS A 72 -1.87 -17.70 4.25
CA HIS A 72 -1.61 -17.28 2.88
C HIS A 72 -0.49 -18.12 2.26
N TRP A 73 -0.54 -18.32 0.95
CA TRP A 73 0.54 -18.92 0.19
C TRP A 73 1.69 -17.92 -0.01
N PRO A 74 2.95 -18.38 -0.15
CA PRO A 74 4.07 -17.50 -0.51
C PRO A 74 3.82 -16.68 -1.79
N LEU A 75 3.10 -17.27 -2.75
CA LEU A 75 2.69 -16.62 -3.99
C LEU A 75 1.71 -15.46 -3.75
N ASP A 76 0.85 -15.55 -2.74
CA ASP A 76 -0.08 -14.47 -2.38
C ASP A 76 0.67 -13.22 -1.89
N MET A 77 1.77 -13.41 -1.17
CA MET A 77 2.65 -12.33 -0.73
C MET A 77 3.41 -11.70 -1.89
N LEU A 78 3.87 -12.52 -2.84
CA LEU A 78 4.53 -12.03 -4.06
C LEU A 78 3.55 -11.21 -4.92
N GLY A 79 2.29 -11.65 -5.03
CA GLY A 79 1.22 -10.90 -5.68
C GLY A 79 0.99 -9.54 -5.03
N GLY A 80 0.95 -9.49 -3.68
CA GLY A 80 0.85 -8.23 -2.94
C GLY A 80 2.03 -7.28 -3.18
N LEU A 81 3.26 -7.80 -3.25
CA LEU A 81 4.45 -7.01 -3.57
C LEU A 81 4.37 -6.44 -5.00
N LEU A 82 4.00 -7.25 -6.00
CA LEU A 82 3.85 -6.81 -7.39
C LEU A 82 2.77 -5.75 -7.53
N ALA A 83 1.61 -5.94 -6.88
CA ALA A 83 0.54 -4.96 -6.85
C ALA A 83 1.01 -3.62 -6.25
N GLY A 84 1.76 -3.67 -5.14
CA GLY A 84 2.36 -2.49 -4.53
C GLY A 84 3.36 -1.77 -5.45
N MET A 85 4.21 -2.51 -6.16
CA MET A 85 5.15 -1.93 -7.14
C MET A 85 4.42 -1.24 -8.30
N ILE A 86 3.38 -1.87 -8.86
CA ILE A 86 2.57 -1.29 -9.93
C ILE A 86 1.84 -0.03 -9.42
N GLY A 87 1.32 -0.06 -8.20
CA GLY A 87 0.68 1.08 -7.55
C GLY A 87 1.65 2.25 -7.37
N CYS A 88 2.85 2.01 -6.84
CA CYS A 88 3.86 3.05 -6.68
C CYS A 88 4.35 3.60 -8.03
N LEU A 89 4.58 2.73 -9.03
CA LEU A 89 5.03 3.15 -10.36
C LEU A 89 3.97 3.99 -11.07
N SER A 90 2.70 3.55 -11.05
CA SER A 90 1.60 4.31 -11.65
C SER A 90 1.43 5.67 -10.97
N ALA A 91 1.51 5.73 -9.63
CA ALA A 91 1.49 6.99 -8.89
C ALA A 91 2.64 7.92 -9.29
N GLN A 92 3.86 7.40 -9.45
CA GLN A 92 5.02 8.19 -9.91
C GLN A 92 4.83 8.73 -11.33
N ILE A 93 4.33 7.91 -12.26
CA ILE A 93 4.07 8.33 -13.65
C ILE A 93 2.99 9.42 -13.69
N ILE A 94 1.89 9.23 -12.95
CA ILE A 94 0.81 10.21 -12.85
C ILE A 94 1.32 11.51 -12.24
N TRP A 95 2.15 11.44 -11.19
CA TRP A 95 2.73 12.62 -10.57
C TRP A 95 3.65 13.39 -11.52
N GLN A 96 4.49 12.70 -12.29
CA GLN A 96 5.34 13.35 -13.31
C GLN A 96 4.50 13.98 -14.43
N ALA A 97 3.44 13.31 -14.87
CA ALA A 97 2.60 13.79 -15.98
C ALA A 97 1.64 14.93 -15.59
N MET A 98 1.06 14.87 -14.38
CA MET A 98 -0.05 15.72 -13.96
C MET A 98 0.18 16.45 -12.64
N GLY A 99 1.22 16.10 -11.87
CA GLY A 99 1.47 16.61 -10.53
C GLY A 99 1.60 18.13 -10.49
N HIS A 100 2.33 18.74 -11.43
CA HIS A 100 2.45 20.20 -11.49
C HIS A 100 1.10 20.90 -11.76
N LYS A 101 0.28 20.36 -12.68
CA LYS A 101 -1.05 20.92 -12.98
C LYS A 101 -2.02 20.75 -11.82
N LEU A 102 -1.96 19.61 -11.13
CA LEU A 102 -2.77 19.31 -9.96
C LEU A 102 -2.38 20.21 -8.78
N TYR A 103 -1.07 20.34 -8.52
CA TYR A 103 -0.53 21.21 -7.48
C TYR A 103 -0.95 22.67 -7.71
N GLN A 104 -0.80 23.19 -8.94
CA GLN A 104 -1.22 24.55 -9.27
C GLN A 104 -2.73 24.77 -9.08
N ARG A 105 -3.57 23.80 -9.49
CA ARG A 105 -5.02 23.88 -9.27
C ARG A 105 -5.36 23.86 -7.78
N LEU A 106 -4.82 22.91 -7.02
CA LEU A 106 -5.04 22.81 -5.58
C LEU A 106 -4.55 24.05 -4.85
N GLN A 107 -3.41 24.61 -5.24
CA GLN A 107 -2.88 25.85 -4.68
C GLN A 107 -3.79 27.05 -5.00
N SER A 108 -4.34 27.13 -6.21
CA SER A 108 -5.33 28.16 -6.57
C SER A 108 -6.62 28.02 -5.75
N TRP A 109 -7.13 26.80 -5.56
CA TRP A 109 -8.30 26.55 -4.71
C TRP A 109 -8.01 26.87 -3.24
N TYR A 110 -6.85 26.46 -2.72
CA TYR A 110 -6.40 26.80 -1.37
C TYR A 110 -6.34 28.32 -1.19
N ARG A 111 -5.65 29.03 -2.10
CA ARG A 111 -5.57 30.49 -2.06
C ARG A 111 -6.93 31.15 -2.20
N PHE A 112 -7.85 30.60 -2.99
CA PHE A 112 -9.20 31.13 -3.14
C PHE A 112 -10.02 30.96 -1.84
N CYS A 113 -10.07 29.76 -1.29
CA CYS A 113 -10.82 29.47 -0.06
C CYS A 113 -10.21 30.16 1.17
N PHE A 114 -8.89 30.25 1.24
CA PHE A 114 -8.17 30.90 2.35
C PHE A 114 -7.80 32.36 2.09
N ALA A 115 -8.17 32.97 0.96
CA ALA A 115 -7.90 34.38 0.67
C ALA A 115 -8.47 35.30 1.77
N LEU A 116 -9.68 35.00 2.26
CA LEU A 116 -10.34 35.79 3.31
C LEU A 116 -9.65 35.66 4.68
N PRO A 117 -9.35 34.45 5.22
CA PRO A 117 -8.62 34.32 6.49
C PRO A 117 -7.15 34.73 6.43
N ILE A 118 -6.46 34.57 5.29
CA ILE A 118 -5.08 35.06 5.09
C ILE A 118 -5.06 36.60 5.10
N ARG A 119 -5.99 37.25 4.39
CA ARG A 119 -6.09 38.72 4.38
C ARG A 119 -6.50 39.32 5.74
N LYS A 120 -7.09 38.51 6.62
CA LYS A 120 -7.45 38.86 8.00
C LYS A 120 -6.35 38.53 9.03
N GLY A 121 -5.21 37.96 8.58
CA GLY A 121 -4.03 37.68 9.40
C GLY A 121 -4.11 36.44 10.29
N TRP A 122 -5.07 35.54 10.05
CA TRP A 122 -5.31 34.37 10.90
C TRP A 122 -4.40 33.17 10.58
N VAL A 123 -3.76 33.17 9.41
CA VAL A 123 -2.81 32.15 8.97
C VAL A 123 -1.61 32.89 8.36
N ARG A 124 -0.41 32.64 8.88
CA ARG A 124 0.84 33.17 8.32
C ARG A 124 1.40 32.18 7.29
N ASP A 125 1.90 32.73 6.18
CA ASP A 125 2.58 31.99 5.09
C ASP A 125 3.72 31.10 5.61
#